data_AF-A0A8H7N4E8-F1
#
_entry.id   AF-A0A8H7N4E8-F1
#
_cell.length_a   1.000
_cell.length_b   1.000
_cell.length_c   1.000
_cell.angle_alpha   90.00
_cell.angle_beta   90.00
_cell.angle_gamma   90.00
#
_symmetry.space_group_name_H-M   'P 1'
#
loop_
_entity.id
_entity.type
_entity.pdbx_description
1 polymer ?
#
loop_
_entity_poly.entity_id
_entity_poly.type
_entity_poly.pdbx_seq_one_letter_code
_entity_poly.pdbx_strand_id
1 'polypeptide(L)'
;MDHLPEAATAFAHVRVPFVDEITFDAGHFVSFPHRVGFNNDFAARSVGDIAALAQGWLYFGTLQVFLGVNFDRNEFRASHPDGDHVSSRPLRQLLTSWLLTKVIPILGPEVVTKTSRSSALELYQSKKSMLELLETVLKETDALEVQPQASSDPLPVILLSVRVLVATLSGVLEETISQSNFSLLEHNYNPGAIEKLRFMDGPSKMPKAATANFLSNEMIANGWCPFMACKVLSSYNYVVAYYISRLRPYNPANHDLCSENGCVAYNVDMSRYHSKHVSPDCDCSHVAPDAEQVRSIIREGGIPIISITFDEQEPKLNVIKMTNKTPYITFSHIWSDGLGNPAANSLPRCQITKLAKYIKERRPPNSPLSKESSIWGI
;
A
#
# COMPACT_ATOMS: atom_id res chain seq x y z
N MET A 1 -13.90 -6.78 -7.59
CA MET A 1 -12.43 -6.97 -7.66
C MET A 1 -11.97 -8.12 -6.76
N ASP A 2 -12.71 -9.21 -6.80
CA ASP A 2 -12.57 -10.43 -5.98
C ASP A 2 -11.57 -11.47 -6.56
N HIS A 3 -10.74 -11.08 -7.53
CA HIS A 3 -9.54 -11.83 -7.90
C HIS A 3 -8.38 -11.59 -6.92
N LEU A 4 -8.45 -10.49 -6.16
CA LEU A 4 -7.50 -10.16 -5.11
C LEU A 4 -7.77 -11.01 -3.86
N PRO A 5 -6.74 -11.38 -3.10
CA PRO A 5 -6.92 -12.16 -1.88
C PRO A 5 -7.66 -11.34 -0.82
N GLU A 6 -8.41 -12.04 0.03
CA GLU A 6 -9.11 -11.47 1.18
C GLU A 6 -8.43 -11.90 2.49
N ALA A 7 -8.14 -10.95 3.38
CA ALA A 7 -7.66 -11.28 4.72
C ALA A 7 -8.82 -11.81 5.59
N ALA A 8 -8.55 -12.74 6.50
CA ALA A 8 -9.59 -13.44 7.28
C ALA A 8 -10.58 -12.53 8.02
N THR A 9 -10.16 -11.31 8.39
CA THR A 9 -10.99 -10.33 9.10
C THR A 9 -11.25 -9.06 8.28
N ALA A 10 -11.09 -9.10 6.96
CA ALA A 10 -11.28 -7.95 6.09
C ALA A 10 -12.75 -7.48 6.00
N PHE A 11 -12.94 -6.29 5.47
CA PHE A 11 -14.22 -5.85 4.91
C PHE A 11 -14.43 -6.50 3.54
N ALA A 12 -15.68 -6.78 3.21
CA ALA A 12 -16.04 -7.34 1.91
C ALA A 12 -15.57 -6.44 0.76
N HIS A 13 -15.33 -7.07 -0.40
CA HIS A 13 -14.99 -6.35 -1.61
C HIS A 13 -16.06 -5.34 -2.01
N VAL A 14 -15.61 -4.16 -2.45
CA VAL A 14 -16.47 -3.17 -3.12
C VAL A 14 -17.13 -3.82 -4.33
N ARG A 15 -18.47 -3.72 -4.39
CA ARG A 15 -19.30 -4.25 -5.48
C ARG A 15 -19.29 -3.26 -6.65
N VAL A 16 -18.70 -3.66 -7.77
CA VAL A 16 -18.68 -2.88 -9.01
C VAL A 16 -19.92 -3.25 -9.80
N PRO A 17 -20.86 -2.34 -10.11
CA PRO A 17 -22.08 -2.70 -10.82
C PRO A 17 -21.77 -3.19 -12.23
N PHE A 18 -22.58 -4.14 -12.73
CA PHE A 18 -22.47 -4.67 -14.09
C PHE A 18 -23.35 -3.84 -15.03
N VAL A 19 -22.74 -2.94 -15.80
CA VAL A 19 -23.37 -1.99 -16.73
C VAL A 19 -22.84 -2.23 -18.15
N ASP A 20 -23.18 -3.38 -18.72
CA ASP A 20 -22.69 -3.84 -20.04
C ASP A 20 -23.58 -3.38 -21.21
N GLU A 21 -23.86 -2.08 -21.29
CA GLU A 21 -24.71 -1.51 -22.35
C GLU A 21 -23.91 -1.15 -23.61
N ILE A 22 -22.60 -0.90 -23.46
CA ILE A 22 -21.70 -0.53 -24.55
C ILE A 22 -20.64 -1.62 -24.71
N THR A 23 -20.62 -2.25 -25.89
CA THR A 23 -19.71 -3.34 -26.21
C THR A 23 -18.50 -2.84 -27.00
N PHE A 24 -17.29 -3.12 -26.50
CA PHE A 24 -16.08 -2.93 -27.30
C PHE A 24 -16.10 -3.78 -28.58
N ASP A 25 -15.86 -3.16 -29.72
CA ASP A 25 -16.06 -3.73 -31.06
C ASP A 25 -14.81 -4.44 -31.62
N ALA A 26 -13.78 -4.66 -30.79
CA ALA A 26 -12.46 -5.15 -31.20
C ALA A 26 -11.73 -4.24 -32.23
N GLY A 27 -12.22 -3.02 -32.45
CA GLY A 27 -11.59 -2.04 -33.33
C GLY A 27 -10.41 -1.32 -32.67
N HIS A 28 -9.97 -0.21 -33.26
CA HIS A 28 -8.90 0.60 -32.70
C HIS A 28 -9.28 1.16 -31.33
N PHE A 29 -8.44 0.91 -30.32
CA PHE A 29 -8.77 1.13 -28.90
C PHE A 29 -9.10 2.58 -28.58
N VAL A 30 -8.23 3.53 -28.95
CA VAL A 30 -8.37 4.96 -28.58
C VAL A 30 -9.56 5.62 -29.28
N SER A 31 -9.90 5.20 -30.49
CA SER A 31 -10.99 5.82 -31.26
C SER A 31 -12.36 5.20 -30.97
N PHE A 32 -12.44 4.27 -30.01
CA PHE A 32 -13.69 3.59 -29.68
C PHE A 32 -14.80 4.55 -29.21
N PRO A 33 -14.57 5.52 -28.31
CA PRO A 33 -15.60 6.47 -27.89
C PRO A 33 -16.29 7.17 -29.07
N HIS A 34 -15.51 7.63 -30.06
CA HIS A 34 -16.05 8.26 -31.26
C HIS A 34 -16.97 7.33 -32.05
N ARG A 35 -16.63 6.04 -32.17
CA ARG A 35 -17.45 5.05 -32.90
C ARG A 35 -18.79 4.77 -32.23
N VAL A 36 -18.86 4.92 -30.91
CA VAL A 36 -20.11 4.79 -30.14
C VAL A 36 -20.77 6.14 -29.85
N GLY A 37 -20.37 7.20 -30.57
CA GLY A 37 -21.02 8.52 -30.53
C GLY A 37 -20.54 9.48 -29.44
N PHE A 38 -19.51 9.12 -28.68
CA PHE A 38 -18.86 10.01 -27.72
C PHE A 38 -17.78 10.83 -28.45
N ASN A 39 -18.20 11.89 -29.12
CA ASN A 39 -17.34 12.80 -29.87
C ASN A 39 -16.64 13.83 -28.97
N ASN A 40 -16.00 13.37 -27.89
CA ASN A 40 -15.41 14.19 -26.82
C ASN A 40 -16.39 15.08 -26.03
N ASP A 41 -17.69 14.89 -26.23
CA ASP A 41 -18.73 15.60 -25.48
C ASP A 41 -19.15 14.80 -24.24
N PHE A 42 -18.19 14.50 -23.36
CA PHE A 42 -18.47 13.76 -22.13
C PHE A 42 -19.32 14.58 -21.15
N ALA A 43 -19.13 15.90 -21.12
CA ALA A 43 -19.86 16.79 -20.22
C ALA A 43 -21.39 16.79 -20.46
N ALA A 44 -21.85 16.58 -21.70
CA ALA A 44 -23.28 16.50 -22.02
C ALA A 44 -23.90 15.10 -21.79
N ARG A 45 -23.09 14.09 -21.43
CA ARG A 45 -23.56 12.70 -21.27
C ARG A 45 -24.04 12.44 -19.84
N SER A 46 -24.96 11.48 -19.71
CA SER A 46 -25.40 11.02 -18.38
C SER A 46 -24.28 10.25 -17.69
N VAL A 47 -24.33 10.16 -16.36
CA VAL A 47 -23.37 9.34 -15.58
C VAL A 47 -23.46 7.87 -16.01
N GLY A 48 -24.66 7.37 -16.31
CA GLY A 48 -24.89 6.01 -16.80
C GLY A 48 -24.21 5.74 -18.14
N ASP A 49 -24.34 6.65 -19.10
CA ASP A 49 -23.68 6.53 -20.42
C ASP A 49 -22.14 6.47 -20.28
N ILE A 50 -21.56 7.33 -19.44
CA ILE A 50 -20.12 7.35 -19.20
C ILE A 50 -19.68 6.08 -18.46
N ALA A 51 -20.48 5.60 -17.50
CA ALA A 51 -20.22 4.36 -16.77
C ALA A 51 -20.22 3.14 -17.70
N ALA A 52 -21.23 3.02 -18.57
CA ALA A 52 -21.32 1.96 -19.59
C ALA A 52 -20.13 2.02 -20.56
N LEU A 53 -19.77 3.22 -21.03
CA LEU A 53 -18.60 3.42 -21.87
C LEU A 53 -17.32 2.98 -21.16
N ALA A 54 -17.09 3.47 -19.94
CA ALA A 54 -15.89 3.16 -19.17
C ALA A 54 -15.74 1.66 -18.91
N GLN A 55 -16.83 0.98 -18.54
CA GLN A 55 -16.79 -0.46 -18.29
C GLN A 55 -16.60 -1.26 -19.58
N GLY A 56 -17.36 -0.95 -20.64
CA GLY A 56 -17.23 -1.62 -21.93
C GLY A 56 -15.86 -1.45 -22.56
N TRP A 57 -15.33 -0.22 -22.54
CA TRP A 57 -14.08 0.16 -23.17
C TRP A 57 -12.86 -0.11 -22.31
N LEU A 58 -12.77 0.50 -21.14
CA LEU A 58 -11.54 0.55 -20.35
C LEU A 58 -11.39 -0.68 -19.45
N TYR A 59 -12.48 -1.37 -19.09
CA TYR A 59 -12.41 -2.65 -18.38
C TYR A 59 -12.39 -3.84 -19.34
N PHE A 60 -13.51 -4.10 -20.03
CA PHE A 60 -13.65 -5.28 -20.89
C PHE A 60 -12.85 -5.18 -22.18
N GLY A 61 -12.84 -4.01 -22.84
CA GLY A 61 -12.02 -3.78 -24.03
C GLY A 61 -10.53 -3.97 -23.74
N THR A 62 -10.02 -3.49 -22.60
CA THR A 62 -8.64 -3.73 -22.16
C THR A 62 -8.34 -5.21 -22.03
N LEU A 63 -9.20 -5.99 -21.36
CA LEU A 63 -9.05 -7.45 -21.25
C LEU A 63 -9.00 -8.12 -22.62
N GLN A 64 -9.91 -7.75 -23.53
CA GLN A 64 -10.02 -8.34 -24.85
C GLN A 64 -8.77 -8.08 -25.70
N VAL A 65 -8.26 -6.84 -25.71
CA VAL A 65 -7.04 -6.48 -26.43
C VAL A 65 -5.81 -7.12 -25.79
N PHE A 66 -5.71 -7.11 -24.45
CA PHE A 66 -4.57 -7.67 -23.72
C PHE A 66 -4.44 -9.19 -23.90
N LEU A 67 -5.55 -9.91 -23.76
CA LEU A 67 -5.58 -11.37 -23.89
C LEU A 67 -5.50 -11.81 -25.36
N GLY A 68 -5.92 -10.95 -26.29
CA GLY A 68 -6.00 -11.27 -27.72
C GLY A 68 -7.05 -12.34 -28.05
N VAL A 69 -8.08 -12.47 -27.21
CA VAL A 69 -9.18 -13.44 -27.34
C VAL A 69 -10.51 -12.78 -26.98
N ASN A 70 -11.58 -13.26 -27.58
CA ASN A 70 -12.93 -12.94 -27.14
C ASN A 70 -13.33 -13.87 -25.99
N PHE A 71 -14.10 -13.35 -25.05
CA PHE A 71 -14.66 -14.10 -23.93
C PHE A 71 -16.08 -13.62 -23.66
N ASP A 72 -16.91 -14.46 -23.05
CA ASP A 72 -18.26 -14.09 -22.67
C ASP A 72 -18.22 -13.20 -21.42
N ARG A 73 -18.65 -11.94 -21.55
CA ARG A 73 -18.68 -11.00 -20.43
C ARG A 73 -19.70 -11.39 -19.36
N ASN A 74 -20.69 -12.23 -19.68
CA ASN A 74 -21.60 -12.76 -18.69
C ASN A 74 -20.90 -13.68 -17.67
N GLU A 75 -19.71 -14.23 -18.00
CA GLU A 75 -18.90 -14.96 -17.01
C GLU A 75 -18.41 -14.04 -15.88
N PHE A 76 -18.29 -12.74 -16.16
CA PHE A 76 -17.96 -11.71 -15.16
C PHE A 76 -19.20 -11.19 -14.43
N ARG A 77 -20.41 -11.67 -14.73
CA ARG A 77 -21.64 -11.22 -14.09
C ARG A 77 -21.94 -12.06 -12.86
N ALA A 78 -22.16 -11.41 -11.73
CA ALA A 78 -22.62 -12.04 -10.50
C ALA A 78 -23.89 -11.35 -10.01
N SER A 79 -24.93 -12.13 -9.72
CA SER A 79 -26.20 -11.59 -9.23
C SER A 79 -26.18 -11.37 -7.72
N HIS A 80 -26.78 -10.27 -7.30
CA HIS A 80 -26.96 -9.89 -5.90
C HIS A 80 -28.34 -9.23 -5.72
N PRO A 81 -28.99 -9.31 -4.54
CA PRO A 81 -30.27 -8.63 -4.28
C PRO A 81 -30.30 -7.14 -4.63
N ASP A 82 -29.16 -6.47 -4.49
CA ASP A 82 -28.97 -5.03 -4.79
C ASP A 82 -28.68 -4.73 -6.28
N GLY A 83 -28.66 -5.75 -7.14
CA GLY A 83 -28.33 -5.65 -8.57
C GLY A 83 -27.13 -6.51 -8.98
N ASP A 84 -26.96 -6.68 -10.29
CA ASP A 84 -25.83 -7.44 -10.84
C ASP A 84 -24.52 -6.65 -10.72
N HIS A 85 -23.44 -7.36 -10.45
CA HIS A 85 -22.10 -6.80 -10.26
C HIS A 85 -21.02 -7.58 -11.04
N VAL A 86 -19.88 -6.93 -11.26
CA VAL A 86 -18.71 -7.51 -11.90
C VAL A 86 -17.94 -8.39 -10.90
N SER A 87 -17.94 -9.68 -11.16
CA SER A 87 -17.02 -10.68 -10.60
C SER A 87 -15.79 -10.77 -11.48
N SER A 88 -14.63 -10.58 -10.86
CA SER A 88 -13.33 -10.68 -11.52
C SER A 88 -12.69 -12.06 -11.38
N ARG A 89 -13.37 -13.05 -10.80
CA ARG A 89 -12.88 -14.44 -10.68
C ARG A 89 -12.47 -15.09 -12.01
N PRO A 90 -13.16 -14.86 -13.14
CA PRO A 90 -12.73 -15.44 -14.43
C PRO A 90 -11.33 -15.01 -14.84
N LEU A 91 -10.86 -13.85 -14.37
CA LEU A 91 -9.57 -13.26 -14.73
C LEU A 91 -8.40 -14.23 -14.51
N ARG A 92 -8.42 -14.99 -13.41
CA ARG A 92 -7.35 -15.96 -13.10
C ARG A 92 -7.22 -17.03 -14.19
N GLN A 93 -8.35 -17.57 -14.66
CA GLN A 93 -8.34 -18.62 -15.69
C GLN A 93 -7.92 -18.06 -17.04
N LEU A 94 -8.43 -16.88 -17.41
CA LEU A 94 -8.05 -16.20 -18.65
C LEU A 94 -6.55 -15.86 -18.71
N LEU A 95 -6.00 -15.30 -17.63
CA LEU A 95 -4.57 -15.00 -17.54
C LEU A 95 -3.71 -16.26 -17.55
N THR A 96 -4.15 -17.34 -16.90
CA THR A 96 -3.45 -18.63 -16.93
C THR A 96 -3.42 -19.20 -18.35
N SER A 97 -4.54 -19.15 -19.07
CA SER A 97 -4.64 -19.59 -20.46
C SER A 97 -3.73 -18.74 -21.37
N TRP A 98 -3.77 -17.42 -21.22
CA TRP A 98 -2.89 -16.50 -21.93
C TRP A 98 -1.41 -16.80 -21.67
N LEU A 99 -1.02 -17.02 -20.41
CA LEU A 99 0.35 -17.35 -20.04
C LEU A 99 0.82 -18.65 -20.71
N LEU A 100 -0.01 -19.70 -20.64
CA LEU A 100 0.29 -21.02 -21.23
C LEU A 100 0.36 -21.01 -22.76
N THR A 101 -0.42 -20.15 -23.42
CA THR A 101 -0.55 -20.15 -24.88
C THR A 101 0.33 -19.11 -25.58
N LYS A 102 0.60 -17.96 -24.94
CA LYS A 102 1.32 -16.84 -25.55
C LYS A 102 2.73 -16.66 -25.01
N VAL A 103 2.99 -17.03 -23.75
CA VAL A 103 4.25 -16.67 -23.08
C VAL A 103 5.15 -17.87 -22.82
N ILE A 104 4.63 -18.93 -22.18
CA ILE A 104 5.38 -20.14 -21.86
C ILE A 104 6.00 -20.81 -23.11
N PRO A 105 5.34 -20.86 -24.29
CA PRO A 105 5.96 -21.41 -25.49
C PRO A 105 7.23 -20.68 -25.93
N ILE A 106 7.41 -19.42 -25.50
CA ILE A 106 8.60 -18.60 -25.81
C ILE A 106 9.66 -18.71 -24.69
N LEU A 107 9.23 -18.91 -23.43
CA LEU A 107 10.10 -18.90 -22.24
C LEU A 107 10.40 -20.27 -21.62
N GLY A 108 9.79 -21.36 -22.10
CA GLY A 108 9.92 -22.69 -21.52
C GLY A 108 11.37 -23.20 -21.48
N PRO A 109 11.77 -23.99 -20.47
CA PRO A 109 13.16 -24.41 -20.24
C PRO A 109 13.78 -25.20 -21.40
N GLU A 110 12.97 -25.97 -22.16
CA GLU A 110 13.45 -26.65 -23.38
C GLU A 110 13.70 -25.68 -24.55
N VAL A 111 12.96 -24.57 -24.60
CA VAL A 111 13.06 -23.55 -25.64
C VAL A 111 14.24 -22.63 -25.35
N VAL A 112 14.51 -22.22 -24.10
CA VAL A 112 15.63 -21.33 -23.73
C VAL A 112 17.01 -21.83 -24.20
N THR A 113 17.20 -23.14 -24.33
CA THR A 113 18.43 -23.73 -24.90
C THR A 113 18.53 -23.64 -26.44
N LYS A 114 17.42 -23.34 -27.11
CA LYS A 114 17.22 -23.28 -28.57
C LYS A 114 16.59 -21.95 -29.06
N THR A 115 16.25 -21.00 -28.18
CA THR A 115 15.48 -19.81 -28.55
C THR A 115 16.30 -18.94 -29.50
N SER A 116 15.76 -18.75 -30.70
CA SER A 116 16.27 -17.77 -31.66
C SER A 116 16.18 -16.35 -31.07
N ARG A 117 17.18 -15.50 -31.38
CA ARG A 117 17.15 -14.06 -31.07
C ARG A 117 15.87 -13.36 -31.59
N SER A 118 15.19 -13.91 -32.60
CA SER A 118 13.94 -13.38 -33.15
C SER A 118 12.74 -13.56 -32.20
N SER A 119 12.50 -14.77 -31.67
CA SER A 119 11.39 -15.04 -30.75
C SER A 119 11.51 -14.25 -29.45
N ALA A 120 12.76 -14.02 -29.05
CA ALA A 120 13.10 -13.19 -27.91
C ALA A 120 12.71 -11.71 -28.13
N LEU A 121 13.02 -11.18 -29.31
CA LEU A 121 12.65 -9.82 -29.70
C LEU A 121 11.12 -9.64 -29.83
N GLU A 122 10.42 -10.65 -30.36
CA GLU A 122 8.95 -10.67 -30.48
C GLU A 122 8.27 -10.56 -29.11
N LEU A 123 8.73 -11.31 -28.10
CA LEU A 123 8.19 -11.23 -26.74
C LEU A 123 8.44 -9.86 -26.11
N TYR A 124 9.64 -9.29 -26.30
CA TYR A 124 9.95 -7.95 -25.81
C TYR A 124 9.05 -6.88 -26.47
N GLN A 125 8.86 -6.95 -27.79
CA GLN A 125 7.97 -6.05 -28.52
C GLN A 125 6.52 -6.22 -28.04
N SER A 126 6.07 -7.45 -27.83
CA SER A 126 4.75 -7.76 -27.28
C SER A 126 4.58 -7.15 -25.88
N LYS A 127 5.56 -7.31 -24.97
CA LYS A 127 5.57 -6.64 -23.66
C LYS A 127 5.42 -5.14 -23.80
N LYS A 128 6.22 -4.53 -24.67
CA LYS A 128 6.23 -3.09 -24.87
C LYS A 128 4.85 -2.60 -25.33
N SER A 129 4.25 -3.24 -26.34
CA SER A 129 2.92 -2.88 -26.83
C SER A 129 1.82 -3.09 -25.77
N MET A 130 1.91 -4.12 -24.94
CA MET A 130 0.96 -4.30 -23.83
C MET A 130 1.12 -3.24 -22.74
N LEU A 131 2.34 -2.82 -22.41
CA LEU A 131 2.56 -1.70 -21.48
C LEU A 131 2.06 -0.37 -22.07
N GLU A 132 2.29 -0.12 -23.36
CA GLU A 132 1.76 1.05 -24.06
C GLU A 132 0.22 1.08 -24.03
N LEU A 133 -0.45 -0.07 -24.24
CA LEU A 133 -1.90 -0.19 -24.06
C LEU A 133 -2.32 0.20 -22.64
N LEU A 134 -1.68 -0.35 -21.60
CA LEU A 134 -2.03 -0.08 -20.21
C LEU A 134 -1.80 1.41 -19.83
N GLU A 135 -0.74 2.03 -20.36
CA GLU A 135 -0.50 3.48 -20.20
C GLU A 135 -1.61 4.30 -20.88
N THR A 136 -2.03 3.91 -22.08
CA THR A 136 -3.17 4.53 -22.77
C THR A 136 -4.45 4.39 -21.95
N VAL A 137 -4.75 3.21 -21.41
CA VAL A 137 -5.95 2.98 -20.57
C VAL A 137 -5.96 3.92 -19.37
N LEU A 138 -4.81 4.14 -18.71
CA LEU A 138 -4.73 5.08 -17.59
C LEU A 138 -4.95 6.52 -18.03
N LYS A 139 -4.38 6.96 -19.16
CA LYS A 139 -4.63 8.31 -19.70
C LYS A 139 -6.11 8.56 -19.98
N GLU A 140 -6.79 7.59 -20.59
CA GLU A 140 -8.22 7.70 -20.87
C GLU A 140 -9.04 7.64 -19.57
N THR A 141 -8.60 6.86 -18.57
CA THR A 141 -9.20 6.85 -17.23
C THR A 141 -9.07 8.23 -16.56
N ASP A 142 -7.89 8.85 -16.62
CA ASP A 142 -7.64 10.20 -16.10
C ASP A 142 -8.51 11.24 -16.81
N ALA A 143 -8.71 11.10 -18.12
CA ALA A 143 -9.58 11.97 -18.91
C ALA A 143 -11.06 11.87 -18.52
N LEU A 144 -11.51 10.70 -18.05
CA LEU A 144 -12.86 10.52 -17.49
C LEU A 144 -12.96 11.06 -16.05
N GLU A 145 -11.88 11.01 -15.26
CA GLU A 145 -11.87 11.50 -13.88
C GLU A 145 -11.93 13.03 -13.77
N VAL A 146 -11.56 13.77 -14.81
CA VAL A 146 -11.71 15.23 -14.84
C VAL A 146 -13.12 15.70 -15.22
N GLN A 147 -14.02 14.78 -15.60
CA GLN A 147 -15.39 15.13 -15.98
C GLN A 147 -16.24 15.46 -14.75
N PRO A 148 -17.26 16.35 -14.86
CA PRO A 148 -18.15 16.69 -13.74
C PRO A 148 -18.83 15.48 -13.09
N GLN A 149 -19.10 14.44 -13.89
CA GLN A 149 -19.74 13.19 -13.49
C GLN A 149 -18.82 12.26 -12.69
N ALA A 150 -17.50 12.49 -12.69
CA ALA A 150 -16.50 11.55 -12.19
C ALA A 150 -16.74 11.06 -10.76
N SER A 151 -17.24 11.96 -9.89
CA SER A 151 -17.53 11.67 -8.48
C SER A 151 -18.93 11.10 -8.23
N SER A 152 -19.76 10.94 -9.26
CA SER A 152 -21.14 10.48 -9.13
C SER A 152 -21.23 8.97 -9.36
N ASP A 153 -21.98 8.28 -8.51
CA ASP A 153 -22.17 6.83 -8.65
C ASP A 153 -22.85 6.48 -9.98
N PRO A 154 -22.44 5.37 -10.65
CA PRO A 154 -21.46 4.38 -10.18
C PRO A 154 -20.01 4.61 -10.65
N LEU A 155 -19.72 5.77 -11.24
CA LEU A 155 -18.49 5.99 -12.00
C LEU A 155 -17.18 5.84 -11.19
N PRO A 156 -17.04 6.37 -9.95
CA PRO A 156 -15.83 6.17 -9.15
C PRO A 156 -15.46 4.71 -8.96
N VAL A 157 -16.45 3.85 -8.73
CA VAL A 157 -16.24 2.42 -8.47
C VAL A 157 -15.81 1.68 -9.73
N ILE A 158 -16.38 2.04 -10.88
CA ILE A 158 -16.00 1.47 -12.18
C ILE A 158 -14.57 1.89 -12.54
N LEU A 159 -14.23 3.19 -12.45
CA LEU A 159 -12.88 3.66 -12.73
C LEU A 159 -11.85 3.05 -11.77
N LEU A 160 -12.20 2.87 -10.49
CA LEU A 160 -11.36 2.16 -9.54
C LEU A 160 -11.09 0.73 -10.00
N SER A 161 -12.12 0.02 -10.49
CA SER A 161 -11.96 -1.35 -11.00
C SER A 161 -11.06 -1.43 -12.22
N VAL A 162 -11.08 -0.42 -13.10
CA VAL A 162 -10.17 -0.28 -14.25
C VAL A 162 -8.74 -0.10 -13.76
N ARG A 163 -8.51 0.80 -12.80
CA ARG A 163 -7.16 1.05 -12.27
C ARG A 163 -6.58 -0.16 -11.54
N VAL A 164 -7.39 -0.90 -10.78
CA VAL A 164 -6.99 -2.16 -10.16
C VAL A 164 -6.69 -3.23 -11.22
N LEU A 165 -7.50 -3.32 -12.27
CA LEU A 165 -7.24 -4.23 -13.40
C LEU A 165 -5.91 -3.89 -14.07
N VAL A 166 -5.67 -2.62 -14.43
CA VAL A 166 -4.41 -2.19 -15.07
C VAL A 166 -3.22 -2.54 -14.20
N ALA A 167 -3.25 -2.19 -12.91
CA ALA A 167 -2.16 -2.52 -11.98
C ALA A 167 -1.92 -4.04 -11.85
N THR A 168 -2.99 -4.85 -11.92
CA THR A 168 -2.88 -6.32 -11.92
C THR A 168 -2.19 -6.82 -13.20
N LEU A 169 -2.62 -6.35 -14.37
CA LEU A 169 -2.03 -6.74 -15.66
C LEU A 169 -0.57 -6.29 -15.78
N SER A 170 -0.24 -5.08 -15.30
CA SER A 170 1.15 -4.61 -15.21
C SER A 170 2.02 -5.53 -14.36
N GLY A 171 1.54 -5.93 -13.18
CA GLY A 171 2.25 -6.87 -12.31
C GLY A 171 2.50 -8.23 -12.98
N VAL A 172 1.50 -8.75 -13.69
CA VAL A 172 1.65 -10.01 -14.46
C VAL A 172 2.73 -9.87 -15.54
N LEU A 173 2.77 -8.77 -16.28
CA LEU A 173 3.81 -8.51 -17.30
C LEU A 173 5.21 -8.37 -16.70
N GLU A 174 5.31 -7.74 -15.53
CA GLU A 174 6.57 -7.57 -14.81
C GLU A 174 7.13 -8.93 -14.36
N GLU A 175 6.32 -9.71 -13.64
CA GLU A 175 6.76 -10.99 -13.07
C GLU A 175 7.06 -12.03 -14.15
N THR A 176 6.22 -12.10 -15.19
CA THR A 176 6.35 -13.13 -16.23
C THR A 176 7.55 -12.86 -17.15
N ILE A 177 7.89 -11.60 -17.40
CA ILE A 177 8.89 -11.25 -18.44
C ILE A 177 10.22 -10.83 -17.80
N SER A 178 10.26 -10.43 -16.53
CA SER A 178 11.52 -10.19 -15.81
C SER A 178 12.30 -11.46 -15.46
N GLN A 179 11.67 -12.64 -15.42
CA GLN A 179 12.35 -13.93 -15.19
C GLN A 179 13.02 -14.50 -16.44
N SER A 180 12.85 -13.85 -17.59
CA SER A 180 13.52 -14.24 -18.82
C SER A 180 14.94 -13.65 -18.85
N ASN A 181 15.96 -14.44 -19.22
CA ASN A 181 17.39 -14.06 -19.28
C ASN A 181 17.71 -12.96 -20.32
N PHE A 182 17.05 -11.81 -20.26
CA PHE A 182 17.09 -10.73 -21.26
C PHE A 182 18.01 -9.58 -20.87
N SER A 183 18.93 -9.79 -19.93
CA SER A 183 19.92 -8.82 -19.50
C SER A 183 20.75 -8.21 -20.65
N LEU A 184 20.87 -8.90 -21.79
CA LEU A 184 21.58 -8.40 -22.98
C LEU A 184 20.78 -7.39 -23.84
N LEU A 185 19.45 -7.32 -23.69
CA LEU A 185 18.59 -6.35 -24.40
C LEU A 185 18.12 -5.21 -23.48
N GLU A 186 18.34 -5.32 -22.17
CA GLU A 186 17.95 -4.34 -21.14
C GLU A 186 18.81 -3.07 -21.12
N HIS A 187 19.91 -2.98 -21.87
CA HIS A 187 20.76 -1.78 -21.88
C HIS A 187 20.08 -0.51 -22.43
N ASN A 188 18.92 -0.63 -23.09
CA ASN A 188 18.09 0.50 -23.52
C ASN A 188 16.72 0.53 -22.81
N TYR A 189 16.52 -0.28 -21.77
CA TYR A 189 15.28 -0.26 -20.99
C TYR A 189 15.33 0.91 -20.00
N ASN A 190 14.43 1.87 -20.18
CA ASN A 190 14.23 2.95 -19.21
C ASN A 190 13.18 2.49 -18.18
N PRO A 191 13.58 2.13 -16.95
CA PRO A 191 12.65 1.73 -15.88
C PRO A 191 11.61 2.83 -15.53
N GLY A 192 11.82 4.07 -15.99
CA GLY A 192 10.90 5.19 -15.78
C GLY A 192 9.50 5.02 -16.41
N ALA A 193 9.29 4.11 -17.37
CA ALA A 193 7.95 3.85 -17.91
C ALA A 193 7.02 3.15 -16.90
N ILE A 194 7.59 2.27 -16.07
CA ILE A 194 6.87 1.60 -14.96
C ILE A 194 6.69 2.56 -13.79
N GLU A 195 7.67 3.43 -13.55
CA GLU A 195 7.60 4.45 -12.51
C GLU A 195 6.43 5.44 -12.74
N LYS A 196 6.02 5.65 -14.01
CA LYS A 196 4.81 6.42 -14.39
C LYS A 196 3.48 5.70 -14.12
N LEU A 197 3.48 4.37 -13.92
CA LEU A 197 2.29 3.60 -13.53
C LEU A 197 2.06 3.64 -12.00
N ARG A 198 3.07 4.08 -11.25
CA ARG A 198 2.92 4.47 -9.84
C ARG A 198 2.43 5.92 -9.82
N PHE A 199 1.49 6.22 -8.92
CA PHE A 199 0.91 7.55 -8.77
C PHE A 199 1.98 8.64 -8.92
N MET A 200 1.85 9.45 -9.97
CA MET A 200 2.79 10.52 -10.32
C MET A 200 2.64 11.78 -9.46
N ASP A 201 1.88 11.72 -8.37
CA ASP A 201 1.89 12.76 -7.36
C ASP A 201 2.77 12.26 -6.23
N GLY A 202 4.00 12.78 -6.15
CA GLY A 202 4.97 12.41 -5.12
C GLY A 202 4.41 12.42 -3.68
N PRO A 203 5.17 11.89 -2.69
CA PRO A 203 4.69 11.33 -1.42
C PRO A 203 3.97 12.25 -0.40
N SER A 204 3.33 13.34 -0.81
CA SER A 204 2.91 14.40 0.11
C SER A 204 1.54 15.05 -0.18
N LYS A 205 0.76 14.60 -1.16
CA LYS A 205 -0.61 15.12 -1.41
C LYS A 205 -1.57 14.01 -1.82
N MET A 206 -2.81 14.06 -1.31
CA MET A 206 -3.88 13.17 -1.77
C MET A 206 -4.10 13.36 -3.28
N PRO A 207 -4.16 12.27 -4.07
CA PRO A 207 -4.56 12.37 -5.46
C PRO A 207 -5.97 12.95 -5.53
N LYS A 208 -6.18 13.98 -6.35
CA LYS A 208 -7.50 14.61 -6.53
C LYS A 208 -8.48 13.77 -7.37
N ALA A 209 -8.05 12.58 -7.76
CA ALA A 209 -8.81 11.60 -8.52
C ALA A 209 -10.11 11.19 -7.81
N ALA A 210 -11.22 11.07 -8.56
CA ALA A 210 -12.48 10.58 -8.02
C ALA A 210 -12.36 9.19 -7.38
N THR A 211 -11.52 8.33 -7.95
CA THR A 211 -11.21 6.99 -7.43
C THR A 211 -10.47 7.03 -6.09
N ALA A 212 -9.48 7.91 -5.93
CA ALA A 212 -8.76 8.09 -4.68
C ALA A 212 -9.67 8.69 -3.60
N ASN A 213 -10.50 9.66 -3.93
CA ASN A 213 -11.48 10.23 -3.02
C ASN A 213 -12.49 9.19 -2.55
N PHE A 214 -13.02 8.35 -3.46
CA PHE A 214 -13.90 7.25 -3.11
C PHE A 214 -13.25 6.29 -2.11
N LEU A 215 -12.01 5.83 -2.37
CA LEU A 215 -11.30 4.95 -1.45
C LEU A 215 -10.99 5.63 -0.11
N SER A 216 -10.62 6.90 -0.11
CA SER A 216 -10.33 7.66 1.12
C SER A 216 -11.57 7.77 2.00
N ASN A 217 -12.70 8.15 1.41
CA ASN A 217 -13.99 8.24 2.12
C ASN A 217 -14.41 6.89 2.69
N GLU A 218 -14.27 5.81 1.91
CA GLU A 218 -14.50 4.44 2.37
C GLU A 218 -13.59 4.05 3.54
N MET A 219 -12.30 4.36 3.47
CA MET A 219 -11.36 4.06 4.55
C MET A 219 -11.72 4.84 5.83
N ILE A 220 -11.99 6.14 5.72
CA ILE A 220 -12.36 6.99 6.85
C ILE A 220 -13.68 6.53 7.48
N ALA A 221 -14.69 6.21 6.68
CA ALA A 221 -15.96 5.66 7.15
C ALA A 221 -15.78 4.32 7.89
N ASN A 222 -14.76 3.54 7.52
CA ASN A 222 -14.39 2.29 8.19
C ASN A 222 -13.43 2.48 9.38
N GLY A 223 -13.23 3.71 9.85
CA GLY A 223 -12.45 4.04 11.05
C GLY A 223 -10.95 4.26 10.83
N TRP A 224 -10.51 4.44 9.58
CA TRP A 224 -9.12 4.80 9.31
C TRP A 224 -8.86 6.28 9.61
N CYS A 225 -7.65 6.57 10.10
CA CYS A 225 -7.13 7.92 10.19
C CYS A 225 -7.04 8.57 8.79
N PRO A 226 -7.57 9.80 8.56
CA PRO A 226 -7.48 10.50 7.28
C PRO A 226 -6.05 10.63 6.74
N PHE A 227 -5.08 10.90 7.62
CA PHE A 227 -3.66 10.96 7.26
C PHE A 227 -3.14 9.62 6.74
N MET A 228 -3.54 8.52 7.38
CA MET A 228 -3.12 7.18 6.97
C MET A 228 -3.77 6.76 5.66
N ALA A 229 -5.05 7.10 5.44
CA ALA A 229 -5.72 6.88 4.16
C ALA A 229 -5.00 7.64 3.03
N CYS A 230 -4.72 8.93 3.23
CA CYS A 230 -3.91 9.75 2.32
C CYS A 230 -2.54 9.12 2.02
N LYS A 231 -1.82 8.68 3.06
CA LYS A 231 -0.50 8.05 2.90
C LYS A 231 -0.56 6.75 2.10
N VAL A 232 -1.57 5.89 2.35
CA VAL A 232 -1.75 4.64 1.59
C VAL A 232 -2.00 4.96 0.11
N LEU A 233 -2.89 5.91 -0.17
CA LEU A 233 -3.29 6.26 -1.53
C LEU A 233 -2.21 7.02 -2.32
N SER A 234 -1.26 7.67 -1.65
CA SER A 234 -0.11 8.33 -2.30
C SER A 234 1.15 7.47 -2.39
N SER A 235 1.26 6.40 -1.58
CA SER A 235 2.49 5.59 -1.50
C SER A 235 2.44 4.29 -2.29
N TYR A 236 1.25 3.79 -2.62
CA TYR A 236 1.07 2.46 -3.20
C TYR A 236 0.22 2.50 -4.46
N ASN A 237 0.38 1.52 -5.35
CA ASN A 237 -0.51 1.36 -6.52
C ASN A 237 -1.94 0.95 -6.09
N TYR A 238 -2.89 1.01 -7.03
CA TYR A 238 -4.30 0.74 -6.74
C TYR A 238 -4.59 -0.68 -6.24
N VAL A 239 -3.80 -1.70 -6.61
CA VAL A 239 -3.98 -3.08 -6.09
C VAL A 239 -3.67 -3.12 -4.59
N VAL A 240 -2.51 -2.61 -4.19
CA VAL A 240 -2.06 -2.60 -2.79
C VAL A 240 -2.92 -1.65 -1.96
N ALA A 241 -3.20 -0.45 -2.47
CA ALA A 241 -4.05 0.51 -1.79
C ALA A 241 -5.49 -0.01 -1.59
N TYR A 242 -6.07 -0.65 -2.62
CA TYR A 242 -7.37 -1.29 -2.50
C TYR A 242 -7.35 -2.42 -1.45
N TYR A 243 -6.35 -3.30 -1.48
CA TYR A 243 -6.21 -4.37 -0.49
C TYR A 243 -6.12 -3.81 0.94
N ILE A 244 -5.27 -2.80 1.18
CA ILE A 244 -5.14 -2.15 2.49
C ILE A 244 -6.47 -1.50 2.90
N SER A 245 -7.20 -0.88 1.98
CA SER A 245 -8.50 -0.25 2.28
C SER A 245 -9.55 -1.24 2.80
N ARG A 246 -9.39 -2.54 2.51
CA ARG A 246 -10.27 -3.60 3.01
C ARG A 246 -9.83 -4.18 4.35
N LEU A 247 -8.65 -3.83 4.86
CA LEU A 247 -8.22 -4.25 6.19
C LEU A 247 -8.97 -3.46 7.26
N ARG A 248 -9.28 -4.12 8.38
CA ARG A 248 -9.82 -3.44 9.55
C ARG A 248 -8.70 -2.66 10.24
N PRO A 249 -8.86 -1.34 10.44
CA PRO A 249 -7.86 -0.57 11.15
C PRO A 249 -7.82 -1.04 12.60
N TYR A 250 -6.65 -1.47 13.06
CA TYR A 250 -6.42 -1.64 14.48
C TYR A 250 -5.90 -0.33 15.03
N ASN A 251 -6.79 0.50 15.60
CA ASN A 251 -6.35 1.70 16.30
C ASN A 251 -7.27 2.08 17.46
N PRO A 252 -6.79 2.01 18.72
CA PRO A 252 -7.57 2.44 19.88
C PRO A 252 -7.63 3.97 20.05
N ALA A 253 -6.81 4.74 19.33
CA ALA A 253 -6.76 6.20 19.47
C ALA A 253 -7.86 6.89 18.64
N ASN A 254 -8.31 8.06 19.12
CA ASN A 254 -9.27 8.89 18.39
C ASN A 254 -8.56 9.71 17.28
N HIS A 255 -9.05 9.63 16.04
CA HIS A 255 -8.54 10.33 14.86
C HIS A 255 -9.45 11.44 14.33
N ASP A 256 -10.48 11.85 15.07
CA ASP A 256 -11.45 12.87 14.64
C ASP A 256 -10.81 14.23 14.28
N LEU A 257 -9.69 14.56 14.93
CA LEU A 257 -8.93 15.80 14.71
C LEU A 257 -7.82 15.66 13.66
N CYS A 258 -7.63 14.47 13.10
CA CYS A 258 -6.62 14.22 12.07
C CYS A 258 -7.09 14.77 10.71
N SER A 259 -6.14 15.14 9.86
CA SER A 259 -6.41 15.57 8.49
C SER A 259 -5.49 14.84 7.51
N GLU A 260 -5.71 15.01 6.22
CA GLU A 260 -4.82 14.48 5.17
C GLU A 260 -3.37 14.95 5.30
N ASN A 261 -3.13 16.07 6.01
CA ASN A 261 -1.81 16.67 6.19
C ASN A 261 -1.08 16.20 7.45
N GLY A 262 -1.77 15.53 8.38
CA GLY A 262 -1.14 15.08 9.61
C GLY A 262 -2.05 14.28 10.53
N CYS A 263 -1.46 13.25 11.15
CA CYS A 263 -2.06 12.54 12.27
C CYS A 263 -1.70 13.25 13.58
N VAL A 264 -2.70 13.67 14.33
CA VAL A 264 -2.53 14.34 15.64
C VAL A 264 -3.01 13.48 16.81
N ALA A 265 -3.50 12.27 16.56
CA ALA A 265 -4.07 11.38 17.58
C ALA A 265 -3.07 11.00 18.69
N TYR A 266 -1.77 11.07 18.40
CA TYR A 266 -0.70 10.79 19.34
C TYR A 266 0.06 12.05 19.78
N ASN A 267 -0.42 13.23 19.40
CA ASN A 267 0.16 14.48 19.86
C ASN A 267 -0.10 14.63 21.35
N VAL A 268 0.96 14.98 22.07
CA VAL A 268 0.91 15.17 23.51
C VAL A 268 0.70 16.65 23.80
N ASP A 269 -0.35 16.95 24.56
CA ASP A 269 -0.54 18.28 25.15
C ASP A 269 0.44 18.47 26.31
N MET A 270 1.58 19.08 26.03
CA MET A 270 2.64 19.31 27.01
C MET A 270 2.17 20.18 28.20
N SER A 271 1.09 20.95 28.07
CA SER A 271 0.56 21.77 29.17
C SER A 271 -0.16 20.95 30.25
N ARG A 272 -0.67 19.77 29.88
CA ARG A 272 -1.41 18.85 30.76
C ARG A 272 -0.67 17.53 30.99
N TYR A 273 0.54 17.41 30.45
CA TYR A 273 1.25 16.16 30.43
C TYR A 273 1.96 15.89 31.75
N HIS A 274 1.60 14.76 32.37
CA HIS A 274 2.29 14.22 33.53
C HIS A 274 2.75 12.80 33.21
N SER A 275 3.99 12.48 33.58
CA SER A 275 4.55 11.14 33.42
C SER A 275 3.67 10.13 34.17
N LYS A 276 3.18 9.11 33.46
CA LYS A 276 2.36 8.06 34.06
C LYS A 276 3.22 7.15 34.92
N HIS A 277 2.72 6.83 36.10
CA HIS A 277 3.22 5.72 36.90
C HIS A 277 2.54 4.41 36.50
N VAL A 278 3.08 3.27 36.95
CA VAL A 278 2.49 1.95 36.68
C VAL A 278 1.11 1.82 37.32
N SER A 279 0.93 2.43 38.49
CA SER A 279 -0.33 2.46 39.24
C SER A 279 -0.71 3.91 39.57
N PRO A 280 -2.01 4.30 39.57
CA PRO A 280 -2.45 5.67 39.83
C PRO A 280 -2.09 6.23 41.22
N ASP A 281 -1.86 5.35 42.20
CA ASP A 281 -1.52 5.67 43.59
C ASP A 281 -0.01 5.74 43.85
N CYS A 282 0.82 5.54 42.83
CA CYS A 282 2.27 5.58 42.95
C CYS A 282 2.82 6.99 42.67
N ASP A 283 3.71 7.47 43.55
CA ASP A 283 4.35 8.79 43.49
C ASP A 283 5.90 8.69 43.51
N CYS A 284 6.44 7.53 43.10
CA CYS A 284 7.88 7.27 43.16
C CYS A 284 8.74 8.31 42.42
N SER A 285 9.96 8.53 42.89
CA SER A 285 10.92 9.41 42.22
C SER A 285 11.24 8.96 40.78
N HIS A 286 11.73 9.92 40.01
CA HIS A 286 12.26 9.68 38.67
C HIS A 286 13.72 9.25 38.73
N VAL A 287 14.12 8.41 37.78
CA VAL A 287 15.53 8.04 37.57
C VAL A 287 15.97 8.52 36.19
N ALA A 288 17.13 9.16 36.15
CA ALA A 288 17.73 9.71 34.94
C ALA A 288 19.08 9.04 34.67
N PRO A 289 19.47 8.84 33.39
CA PRO A 289 20.82 8.47 33.04
C PRO A 289 21.76 9.69 33.14
N ASP A 290 23.07 9.44 33.11
CA ASP A 290 24.07 10.50 33.02
C ASP A 290 23.94 11.23 31.67
N ALA A 291 23.40 12.44 31.72
CA ALA A 291 23.12 13.24 30.54
C ALA A 291 24.40 13.71 29.81
N GLU A 292 25.52 13.88 30.50
CA GLU A 292 26.79 14.23 29.84
C GLU A 292 27.38 13.04 29.09
N GLN A 293 27.27 11.83 29.63
CA GLN A 293 27.68 10.62 28.90
C GLN A 293 26.86 10.42 27.63
N VAL A 294 25.53 10.61 27.70
CA VAL A 294 24.66 10.58 26.51
C VAL A 294 25.14 11.61 25.48
N ARG A 295 25.38 12.86 25.89
CA ARG A 295 25.86 13.93 25.00
C ARG A 295 27.22 13.62 24.40
N SER A 296 28.16 13.07 25.18
CA SER A 296 29.51 12.73 24.70
C SER A 296 29.45 11.70 23.58
N ILE A 297 28.68 10.62 23.77
CA ILE A 297 28.55 9.57 22.77
C ILE A 297 27.96 10.12 21.46
N ILE A 298 26.93 10.98 21.56
CA ILE A 298 26.32 11.62 20.37
C ILE A 298 27.31 12.54 19.66
N ARG A 299 28.07 13.37 20.40
CA ARG A 299 29.09 14.26 19.81
C ARG A 299 30.18 13.50 19.05
N GLU A 300 30.49 12.29 19.50
CA GLU A 300 31.42 11.38 18.83
C GLU A 300 30.82 10.61 17.65
N GLY A 301 29.56 10.89 17.26
CA GLY A 301 28.84 10.17 16.20
C GLY A 301 28.38 8.77 16.59
N GLY A 302 28.37 8.44 17.88
CA GLY A 302 27.86 7.17 18.40
C GLY A 302 26.38 7.21 18.75
N ILE A 303 25.81 6.02 18.97
CA ILE A 303 24.43 5.86 19.45
C ILE A 303 24.47 5.46 20.94
N PRO A 304 23.94 6.29 21.86
CA PRO A 304 23.92 5.97 23.28
C PRO A 304 22.81 4.97 23.61
N ILE A 305 23.13 4.05 24.50
CA ILE A 305 22.27 2.97 24.96
C ILE A 305 22.31 2.98 26.50
N ILE A 306 21.17 3.17 27.14
CA ILE A 306 20.91 3.06 28.57
C ILE A 306 20.93 1.60 29.05
N SER A 307 21.79 1.21 29.98
CA SER A 307 21.76 -0.09 30.67
C SER A 307 21.19 0.03 32.08
N ILE A 308 20.08 -0.64 32.34
CA ILE A 308 19.45 -0.79 33.64
C ILE A 308 20.17 -1.90 34.42
N THR A 309 20.80 -1.50 35.53
CA THR A 309 21.26 -2.38 36.60
C THR A 309 20.44 -2.10 37.86
N PHE A 310 20.52 -2.95 38.87
CA PHE A 310 19.87 -2.71 40.15
C PHE A 310 20.93 -2.68 41.24
N ASP A 311 20.88 -1.64 42.07
CA ASP A 311 21.59 -1.59 43.35
C ASP A 311 20.56 -1.91 44.43
N GLU A 312 20.64 -3.12 44.97
CA GLU A 312 19.57 -3.75 45.76
C GLU A 312 18.21 -3.76 45.01
N GLN A 313 17.33 -2.81 45.31
CA GLN A 313 16.02 -2.64 44.66
C GLN A 313 15.90 -1.35 43.84
N GLU A 314 16.92 -0.50 43.86
CA GLU A 314 16.92 0.78 43.16
C GLU A 314 17.52 0.63 41.76
N PRO A 315 16.76 0.95 40.69
CA PRO A 315 17.28 0.85 39.34
C PRO A 315 18.28 1.97 39.07
N LYS A 316 19.41 1.61 38.48
CA LYS A 316 20.45 2.53 38.02
C LYS A 316 20.57 2.48 36.49
N LEU A 317 20.58 3.66 35.87
CA LEU A 317 20.67 3.84 34.42
C LEU A 317 22.11 4.18 34.03
N ASN A 318 22.84 3.21 33.48
CA ASN A 318 24.20 3.41 32.96
C ASN A 318 24.12 3.78 31.48
N VAL A 319 25.08 4.53 30.94
CA VAL A 319 25.10 4.86 29.51
C VAL A 319 26.25 4.13 28.85
N ILE A 320 25.97 3.41 27.77
CA ILE A 320 26.97 2.68 26.98
C ILE A 320 26.86 3.08 25.51
N LYS A 321 27.98 3.06 24.79
CA LYS A 321 28.03 3.30 23.35
C LYS A 321 27.66 2.02 22.60
N MET A 322 26.73 2.11 21.65
CA MET A 322 26.34 0.97 20.81
C MET A 322 27.52 0.48 19.97
N THR A 323 27.66 -0.83 19.86
CA THR A 323 28.56 -1.51 18.92
C THR A 323 27.76 -2.46 18.04
N ASN A 324 28.38 -3.00 16.98
CA ASN A 324 27.77 -4.03 16.13
C ASN A 324 27.43 -5.34 16.85
N LYS A 325 27.89 -5.52 18.10
CA LYS A 325 27.64 -6.71 18.92
C LYS A 325 26.73 -6.44 20.12
N THR A 326 26.30 -5.20 20.32
CA THR A 326 25.48 -4.83 21.49
C THR A 326 24.04 -5.29 21.26
N PRO A 327 23.52 -6.28 22.02
CA PRO A 327 22.11 -6.60 21.96
C PRO A 327 21.31 -5.51 22.68
N TYR A 328 20.20 -5.09 22.07
CA TYR A 328 19.28 -4.12 22.66
C TYR A 328 17.85 -4.41 22.21
N ILE A 329 16.89 -3.86 22.94
CA ILE A 329 15.50 -3.78 22.50
C ILE A 329 15.14 -2.29 22.51
N THR A 330 14.30 -1.87 21.58
CA THR A 330 13.80 -0.49 21.46
C THR A 330 12.38 -0.39 22.00
N PHE A 331 12.10 0.77 22.60
CA PHE A 331 10.74 1.16 22.96
C PHE A 331 10.38 2.42 22.17
N SER A 332 9.31 2.35 21.39
CA SER A 332 8.77 3.50 20.66
C SER A 332 7.63 4.15 21.44
N HIS A 333 7.10 5.28 20.95
CA HIS A 333 5.89 5.94 21.49
C HIS A 333 5.96 6.44 22.94
N ILE A 334 7.17 6.59 23.51
CA ILE A 334 7.41 7.03 24.90
C ILE A 334 6.51 8.20 25.32
N TRP A 335 6.39 9.22 24.47
CA TRP A 335 5.57 10.39 24.76
C TRP A 335 4.07 10.08 24.72
N SER A 336 3.56 9.50 23.63
CA SER A 336 2.13 9.21 23.46
C SER A 336 1.61 8.15 24.43
N ASP A 337 2.48 7.25 24.89
CA ASP A 337 2.13 6.25 25.91
C ASP A 337 2.06 6.86 27.32
N GLY A 338 2.57 8.09 27.49
CA GLY A 338 2.58 8.82 28.76
C GLY A 338 3.83 8.58 29.60
N LEU A 339 4.90 8.01 29.04
CA LEU A 339 6.13 7.71 29.77
C LEU A 339 7.13 8.87 29.76
N GLY A 340 7.06 9.79 28.81
CA GLY A 340 7.95 10.94 28.70
C GLY A 340 7.94 11.84 29.94
N ASN A 341 8.89 12.77 30.01
CA ASN A 341 8.97 13.80 31.04
C ASN A 341 9.34 15.15 30.42
N PRO A 342 8.48 16.18 30.46
CA PRO A 342 8.73 17.48 29.84
C PRO A 342 9.90 18.26 30.43
N ALA A 343 10.28 17.98 31.68
CA ALA A 343 11.28 18.75 32.43
C ALA A 343 12.67 18.09 32.44
N ALA A 344 12.77 16.79 32.18
CA ALA A 344 14.03 16.05 32.26
C ALA A 344 14.03 14.76 31.44
N ASN A 345 15.20 14.27 31.03
CA ASN A 345 15.38 12.96 30.41
C ASN A 345 15.33 11.85 31.49
N SER A 346 14.15 11.59 32.04
CA SER A 346 13.97 10.65 33.16
C SER A 346 12.61 9.96 33.10
N LEU A 347 12.50 8.78 33.71
CA LEU A 347 11.25 8.03 33.83
C LEU A 347 10.94 7.74 35.31
N PRO A 348 9.66 7.59 35.71
CA PRO A 348 9.31 7.12 37.05
C PRO A 348 9.96 5.77 37.35
N ARG A 349 10.48 5.60 38.58
CA ARG A 349 11.14 4.36 39.02
C ARG A 349 10.31 3.11 38.76
N CYS A 350 9.00 3.17 39.05
CA CYS A 350 8.08 2.05 38.80
C CYS A 350 8.02 1.64 37.32
N GLN A 351 8.09 2.59 36.39
CA GLN A 351 8.09 2.30 34.95
C GLN A 351 9.41 1.64 34.54
N ILE A 352 10.55 2.12 35.04
CA ILE A 352 11.85 1.50 34.76
C ILE A 352 11.90 0.06 35.25
N THR A 353 11.38 -0.21 36.45
CA THR A 353 11.27 -1.57 36.98
C THR A 353 10.37 -2.45 36.11
N LYS A 354 9.22 -1.93 35.67
CA LYS A 354 8.31 -2.64 34.76
C LYS A 354 8.97 -2.96 33.43
N LEU A 355 9.65 -1.98 32.82
CA LEU A 355 10.43 -2.19 31.61
C LEU A 355 11.47 -3.27 31.87
N ALA A 356 12.32 -3.15 32.89
CA ALA A 356 13.38 -4.13 33.20
C ALA A 356 12.86 -5.57 33.32
N LYS A 357 11.62 -5.75 33.82
CA LYS A 357 10.95 -7.06 33.84
C LYS A 357 10.63 -7.57 32.43
N TYR A 358 9.98 -6.78 31.58
CA TYR A 358 9.66 -7.18 30.19
C TYR A 358 10.90 -7.60 29.40
N ILE A 359 11.99 -6.90 29.67
CA ILE A 359 13.28 -7.09 29.04
C ILE A 359 13.84 -8.46 29.38
N LYS A 360 13.84 -8.78 30.68
CA LYS A 360 14.33 -10.05 31.19
C LYS A 360 13.53 -11.22 30.62
N GLU A 361 12.22 -11.05 30.51
CA GLU A 361 11.30 -12.06 29.96
C GLU A 361 11.48 -12.29 28.45
N ARG A 362 11.97 -11.30 27.71
CA ARG A 362 12.15 -11.36 26.25
C ARG A 362 13.60 -11.67 25.81
N ARG A 363 14.50 -12.01 26.74
CA ARG A 363 15.86 -12.43 26.37
C ARG A 363 15.83 -13.80 25.67
N PRO A 364 16.51 -13.96 24.52
CA PRO A 364 16.68 -15.28 23.93
C PRO A 364 17.49 -16.17 24.90
N PRO A 365 17.14 -17.46 25.04
CA PRO A 365 17.64 -18.34 26.10
C PRO A 365 19.16 -18.59 26.12
N ASN A 366 19.91 -18.17 25.09
CA ASN A 366 21.36 -18.43 24.94
C ASN A 366 22.23 -17.17 24.73
N SER A 367 21.88 -16.02 25.31
CA SER A 367 22.77 -14.86 25.31
C SER A 367 23.86 -15.00 26.40
N PRO A 368 25.17 -14.93 26.08
CA PRO A 368 26.25 -15.14 27.05
C PRO A 368 26.54 -13.94 27.97
N LEU A 369 25.60 -13.00 28.12
CA LEU A 369 25.75 -11.86 29.02
C LEU A 369 25.23 -12.22 30.41
N SER A 370 26.11 -12.05 31.40
CA SER A 370 25.91 -12.35 32.81
C SER A 370 24.59 -11.81 33.36
N LYS A 371 24.09 -12.47 34.41
CA LYS A 371 22.78 -12.27 35.06
C LYS A 371 22.47 -10.85 35.59
N GLU A 372 23.30 -9.83 35.35
CA GLU A 372 23.31 -8.58 36.13
C GLU A 372 23.15 -7.26 35.34
N SER A 373 23.04 -7.24 34.01
CA SER A 373 22.84 -5.97 33.29
C SER A 373 21.85 -6.06 32.13
N SER A 374 20.99 -5.06 31.97
CA SER A 374 19.93 -4.97 30.95
C SER A 374 20.10 -3.71 30.09
N ILE A 375 20.38 -3.82 28.79
CA ILE A 375 20.84 -2.72 27.91
C ILE A 375 19.73 -2.21 26.93
N TRP A 376 19.54 -0.88 26.72
CA TRP A 376 18.42 -0.15 26.05
C TRP A 376 18.85 1.04 25.20
N GLY A 377 18.39 1.24 23.96
CA GLY A 377 18.58 2.52 23.25
C GLY A 377 17.39 3.45 23.42
N ILE A 378 17.63 4.78 23.52
CA ILE A 378 16.59 5.80 23.31
C ILE A 378 16.57 6.18 21.84
#